data_AF-A0A4R2K9G3-F1
#
_entry.id   AF-A0A4R2K9G3-F1
#
_cell.length_a   1.000
_cell.length_b   1.000
_cell.length_c   1.000
_cell.angle_alpha   90.00
_cell.angle_beta   90.00
_cell.angle_gamma   90.00
#
_symmetry.space_group_name_H-M   'P 1'
#
loop_
_entity.id
_entity.type
_entity.pdbx_description
1 polymer ?
#
loop_
_entity_poly.entity_id
_entity_poly.type
_entity_poly.pdbx_seq_one_letter_code
_entity_poly.pdbx_strand_id
1 'polypeptide(L)'
;MSLKIGFKRNEKNGVVFYTIPSFEETGIVKHLFTTRIGGVSKGKFASLNLSLKRYDSKEEVYENFKIICRIGEFTCENMVFSDQVHGNVVRKITYEDRGKNFGKNDIIGVDGLVTSERGIPLVTFHADCVPLFFLDPVKKVVALSHAGWRGTVAYIGPNTVEVMRKEYGSNPKDILVGIGPSIYKCCYEVGEDVAERVKEAIEDWKEVLVKKSDGKWLLDLQHANYIELVKNGIPDENITVSHICTSCNLEFYSYRRDKGITGSMAAFAELK
;
A
#
# COMPACT_ATOMS: atom_id res chain seq x y z
N MET A 1 24.35 9.84 9.43
CA MET A 1 23.18 9.02 9.05
C MET A 1 21.96 9.91 9.23
N SER A 2 21.39 10.41 8.12
CA SER A 2 20.14 11.19 8.16
C SER A 2 19.06 10.30 8.79
N LEU A 3 18.37 10.80 9.83
CA LEU A 3 17.16 10.16 10.33
C LEU A 3 16.17 10.13 9.16
N LYS A 4 15.97 8.98 8.54
CA LYS A 4 14.93 8.83 7.52
C LYS A 4 13.60 9.12 8.20
N ILE A 5 13.06 10.29 7.92
CA ILE A 5 11.75 10.68 8.39
C ILE A 5 10.77 9.68 7.77
N GLY A 6 10.04 8.96 8.61
CA GLY A 6 8.99 8.05 8.16
C GLY A 6 7.88 8.79 7.42
N PHE A 7 6.73 8.14 7.26
CA PHE A 7 5.59 8.80 6.63
C PHE A 7 5.16 10.02 7.45
N LYS A 8 4.87 11.13 6.78
CA LYS A 8 4.40 12.38 7.38
C LYS A 8 2.89 12.30 7.59
N ARG A 9 2.43 12.45 8.83
CA ARG A 9 1.00 12.60 9.15
C ARG A 9 0.54 14.01 8.75
N ASN A 10 -0.58 14.10 8.05
CA ASN A 10 -1.22 15.34 7.64
C ASN A 10 -2.68 15.35 8.07
N GLU A 11 -3.25 16.55 8.18
CA GLU A 11 -4.66 16.75 8.47
C GLU A 11 -5.20 17.92 7.64
N LYS A 12 -6.29 17.70 6.92
CA LYS A 12 -6.95 18.72 6.08
C LYS A 12 -8.45 18.50 6.15
N ASN A 13 -9.21 19.53 6.53
CA ASN A 13 -10.68 19.47 6.66
C ASN A 13 -11.19 18.29 7.50
N GLY A 14 -10.50 17.97 8.61
CA GLY A 14 -10.83 16.86 9.50
C GLY A 14 -10.47 15.47 8.95
N VAL A 15 -9.84 15.37 7.77
CA VAL A 15 -9.32 14.13 7.20
C VAL A 15 -7.87 13.97 7.57
N VAL A 16 -7.53 12.83 8.18
CA VAL A 16 -6.14 12.47 8.50
C VAL A 16 -5.62 11.51 7.44
N PHE A 17 -4.42 11.77 6.93
CA PHE A 17 -3.76 10.94 5.93
C PHE A 17 -2.24 11.05 6.07
N TYR A 18 -1.52 10.14 5.42
CA TYR A 18 -0.07 10.09 5.47
C TYR A 18 0.53 10.28 4.08
N THR A 19 1.62 11.03 3.99
CA THR A 19 2.40 11.22 2.77
C THR A 19 3.85 10.79 2.97
N ILE A 20 4.55 10.56 1.86
CA ILE A 20 5.97 10.20 1.83
C ILE A 20 6.79 11.45 1.49
N PRO A 21 7.64 11.97 2.40
CA PRO A 21 8.41 13.20 2.17
C PRO A 21 9.26 13.18 0.89
N SER A 22 9.99 12.08 0.64
CA SER A 22 10.84 11.96 -0.56
C SER A 22 10.05 12.02 -1.87
N PHE A 23 8.77 11.64 -1.86
CA PHE A 23 7.90 11.78 -3.04
C PHE A 23 7.37 13.22 -3.16
N GLU A 24 7.03 13.88 -2.04
CA GLU A 24 6.62 15.30 -2.04
C GLU A 24 7.73 16.20 -2.61
N GLU A 25 8.98 15.94 -2.23
CA GLU A 25 10.18 16.67 -2.67
C GLU A 25 10.37 16.65 -4.19
N THR A 26 9.94 15.58 -4.87
CA THR A 26 10.00 15.51 -6.34
C THR A 26 9.05 16.49 -7.02
N GLY A 27 7.94 16.84 -6.37
CA GLY A 27 6.90 17.69 -6.92
C GLY A 27 6.08 17.10 -8.07
N ILE A 28 6.36 15.87 -8.55
CA ILE A 28 5.74 15.31 -9.78
C ILE A 28 4.59 14.32 -9.53
N VAL A 29 4.36 13.91 -8.30
CA VAL A 29 3.34 12.93 -7.93
C VAL A 29 2.41 13.53 -6.86
N LYS A 30 1.13 13.20 -6.93
CA LYS A 30 0.18 13.31 -5.83
C LYS A 30 0.04 11.92 -5.23
N HIS A 31 0.17 11.80 -3.91
CA HIS A 31 0.06 10.51 -3.24
C HIS A 31 -0.44 10.70 -1.82
N LEU A 32 -1.12 9.69 -1.30
CA LEU A 32 -1.41 9.59 0.12
C LEU A 32 -1.76 8.14 0.52
N PHE A 33 -1.64 7.86 1.80
CA PHE A 33 -2.25 6.71 2.44
C PHE A 33 -3.31 7.20 3.44
N THR A 34 -4.53 6.71 3.31
CA THR A 34 -5.64 7.17 4.15
C THR A 34 -5.58 6.58 5.56
N THR A 35 -6.21 7.26 6.51
CA THR A 35 -6.57 6.69 7.82
C THR A 35 -8.05 6.32 7.83
N ARG A 36 -8.61 5.98 8.99
CA ARG A 36 -10.06 5.82 9.19
C ARG A 36 -10.80 7.13 9.52
N ILE A 37 -10.09 8.26 9.64
CA ILE A 37 -10.61 9.52 10.20
C ILE A 37 -11.02 10.48 9.06
N GLY A 38 -12.19 11.11 9.21
CA GLY A 38 -12.67 12.19 8.34
C GLY A 38 -13.64 11.75 7.24
N GLY A 39 -14.29 10.60 7.38
CA GLY A 39 -15.32 10.15 6.44
C GLY A 39 -16.73 10.20 6.99
N VAL A 40 -17.68 9.59 6.28
CA VAL A 40 -19.12 9.63 6.59
C VAL A 40 -19.70 8.27 7.01
N SER A 41 -18.92 7.20 6.94
CA SER A 41 -19.35 5.87 7.37
C SER A 41 -19.58 5.80 8.87
N LYS A 42 -20.44 4.86 9.30
CA LYS A 42 -20.91 4.75 10.69
C LYS A 42 -20.53 3.42 11.34
N GLY A 43 -20.72 3.36 12.66
CA GLY A 43 -20.55 2.15 13.47
C GLY A 43 -19.16 1.53 13.31
N LYS A 44 -19.13 0.23 13.05
CA LYS A 44 -17.88 -0.55 12.87
C LYS A 44 -17.03 -0.09 11.68
N PHE A 45 -17.63 0.62 10.73
CA PHE A 45 -16.96 1.20 9.56
C PHE A 45 -16.70 2.70 9.71
N ALA A 46 -16.89 3.28 10.90
CA ALA A 46 -16.63 4.69 11.10
C ALA A 46 -15.12 5.00 10.99
N SER A 47 -14.69 6.05 10.31
CA SER A 47 -15.49 7.06 9.56
C SER A 47 -15.21 7.03 8.05
N LEU A 48 -13.96 6.83 7.64
CA LEU A 48 -13.52 6.90 6.25
C LEU A 48 -13.27 5.51 5.66
N ASN A 49 -14.33 4.72 5.51
CA ASN A 49 -14.22 3.38 4.93
C ASN A 49 -14.17 3.43 3.40
N LEU A 50 -13.12 2.85 2.81
CA LEU A 50 -12.91 2.75 1.36
C LEU A 50 -13.02 1.31 0.84
N SER A 51 -13.54 0.39 1.66
CA SER A 51 -13.70 -1.01 1.27
C SER A 51 -14.78 -1.18 0.20
N LEU A 52 -14.46 -1.97 -0.84
CA LEU A 52 -15.40 -2.35 -1.91
C LEU A 52 -16.21 -3.60 -1.57
N LYS A 53 -15.92 -4.27 -0.45
CA LYS A 53 -16.55 -5.55 -0.06
C LYS A 53 -17.14 -5.54 1.36
N ARG A 54 -16.75 -4.57 2.20
CA ARG A 54 -17.16 -4.48 3.62
C ARG A 54 -17.69 -3.08 3.91
N TYR A 55 -19.00 -2.90 3.75
CA TYR A 55 -19.70 -1.63 4.01
C TYR A 55 -21.14 -1.91 4.40
N ASP A 56 -21.75 -0.94 5.09
CA ASP A 56 -23.19 -0.93 5.32
C ASP A 56 -23.94 -0.14 4.22
N SER A 57 -23.32 0.92 3.66
CA SER A 57 -23.85 1.71 2.54
C SER A 57 -22.78 1.94 1.47
N LYS A 58 -23.13 1.70 0.19
CA LYS A 58 -22.25 2.00 -0.96
C LYS A 58 -22.11 3.51 -1.18
N GLU A 59 -23.16 4.25 -0.88
CA GLU A 59 -23.23 5.70 -1.01
C GLU A 59 -22.24 6.37 -0.06
N GLU A 60 -22.14 5.89 1.18
CA GLU A 60 -21.15 6.36 2.16
C GLU A 60 -19.72 6.07 1.69
N VAL A 61 -19.46 4.88 1.12
CA VAL A 61 -18.15 4.55 0.53
C VAL A 61 -17.83 5.49 -0.63
N TYR A 62 -18.77 5.68 -1.56
CA TYR A 62 -18.59 6.58 -2.70
C TYR A 62 -18.31 8.03 -2.26
N GLU A 63 -19.00 8.52 -1.22
CA GLU A 63 -18.72 9.84 -0.67
C GLU A 63 -17.34 9.90 0.01
N ASN A 64 -16.90 8.84 0.71
CA ASN A 64 -15.55 8.77 1.26
C ASN A 64 -14.47 8.87 0.17
N PHE A 65 -14.68 8.25 -0.99
CA PHE A 65 -13.77 8.43 -2.13
C PHE A 65 -13.78 9.86 -2.66
N LYS A 66 -14.94 10.49 -2.80
CA LYS A 66 -15.03 11.91 -3.18
C LYS A 66 -14.30 12.83 -2.19
N ILE A 67 -14.43 12.56 -0.89
CA ILE A 67 -13.70 13.28 0.16
C ILE A 67 -12.20 13.17 -0.10
N ILE A 68 -11.66 11.95 -0.26
CA ILE A 68 -10.23 11.76 -0.49
C ILE A 68 -9.74 12.35 -1.82
N CYS A 69 -10.52 12.24 -2.89
CA CYS A 69 -10.20 12.88 -4.17
C CYS A 69 -10.05 14.40 -4.01
N ARG A 70 -10.91 15.06 -3.22
CA ARG A 70 -10.79 16.50 -2.92
C ARG A 70 -9.56 16.81 -2.06
N ILE A 71 -9.23 15.96 -1.09
CA ILE A 71 -8.09 16.16 -0.18
C ILE A 71 -6.76 16.05 -0.94
N GLY A 72 -6.58 14.98 -1.72
CA GLY A 72 -5.38 14.69 -2.50
C GLY A 72 -5.35 15.33 -3.88
N GLU A 73 -6.40 16.08 -4.23
CA GLU A 73 -6.57 16.76 -5.52
C GLU A 73 -6.46 15.78 -6.71
N PHE A 74 -6.98 14.57 -6.54
CA PHE A 74 -6.94 13.49 -7.54
C PHE A 74 -8.02 13.66 -8.61
N THR A 75 -7.73 13.18 -9.82
CA THR A 75 -8.72 13.09 -10.91
C THR A 75 -9.67 11.90 -10.67
N CYS A 76 -10.69 12.12 -9.84
CA CYS A 76 -11.51 11.06 -9.24
C CYS A 76 -12.20 10.12 -10.25
N GLU A 77 -12.67 10.68 -11.36
CA GLU A 77 -13.31 9.95 -12.46
C GLU A 77 -12.35 8.99 -13.17
N ASN A 78 -11.04 9.26 -13.12
CA ASN A 78 -10.01 8.47 -13.78
C ASN A 78 -9.42 7.38 -12.89
N MET A 79 -9.85 7.27 -11.63
CA MET A 79 -9.30 6.28 -10.70
C MET A 79 -9.36 4.87 -11.27
N VAL A 80 -8.31 4.11 -10.98
CA VAL A 80 -8.18 2.71 -11.36
C VAL A 80 -7.94 1.87 -10.11
N PHE A 81 -8.87 0.96 -9.84
CA PHE A 81 -8.84 0.11 -8.64
C PHE A 81 -8.19 -1.23 -8.95
N SER A 82 -7.36 -1.72 -8.05
CA SER A 82 -6.91 -3.12 -8.01
C SER A 82 -8.01 -4.05 -7.47
N ASP A 83 -8.01 -5.32 -7.85
CA ASP A 83 -8.96 -6.35 -7.36
C ASP A 83 -8.40 -7.23 -6.23
N GLN A 84 -7.09 -7.21 -6.02
CA GLN A 84 -6.35 -7.79 -4.89
C GLN A 84 -6.81 -9.18 -4.43
N VAL A 85 -6.06 -10.19 -4.86
CA VAL A 85 -6.27 -11.59 -4.48
C VAL A 85 -5.16 -12.13 -3.58
N HIS A 86 -4.32 -11.23 -3.04
CA HIS A 86 -3.09 -11.56 -2.31
C HIS A 86 -2.08 -12.33 -3.16
N GLY A 87 -2.07 -12.08 -4.48
CA GLY A 87 -1.11 -12.61 -5.42
C GLY A 87 0.08 -11.67 -5.61
N ASN A 88 0.76 -11.82 -6.75
CA ASN A 88 1.90 -11.00 -7.13
C ASN A 88 1.76 -10.38 -8.54
N VAL A 89 0.56 -10.36 -9.12
CA VAL A 89 0.34 -9.80 -10.46
C VAL A 89 0.34 -8.28 -10.40
N VAL A 90 1.18 -7.66 -11.24
CA VAL A 90 1.28 -6.21 -11.42
C VAL A 90 0.84 -5.88 -12.84
N ARG A 91 -0.13 -4.98 -12.98
CA ARG A 91 -0.68 -4.58 -14.29
C ARG A 91 -0.25 -3.16 -14.66
N LYS A 92 0.22 -3.00 -15.89
CA LYS A 92 0.38 -1.69 -16.54
C LYS A 92 -0.98 -1.07 -16.83
N ILE A 93 -1.15 0.18 -16.42
CA ILE A 93 -2.37 0.96 -16.55
C ILE A 93 -2.15 2.08 -17.57
N THR A 94 -3.10 2.21 -18.49
CA THR A 94 -3.10 3.24 -19.54
C THR A 94 -4.41 4.06 -19.53
N TYR A 95 -4.52 5.02 -20.45
CA TYR A 95 -5.68 5.91 -20.57
C TYR A 95 -6.98 5.16 -20.88
N GLU A 96 -6.87 3.95 -21.43
CA GLU A 96 -8.00 3.05 -21.70
C GLU A 96 -8.56 2.41 -20.43
N ASP A 97 -7.76 2.37 -19.35
CA ASP A 97 -8.18 1.84 -18.06
C ASP A 97 -8.86 2.88 -17.17
N ARG A 98 -8.88 4.16 -17.56
CA ARG A 98 -9.48 5.23 -16.76
C ARG A 98 -10.94 4.94 -16.41
N GLY A 99 -11.29 5.16 -15.15
CA GLY A 99 -12.66 4.94 -14.68
C GLY A 99 -13.01 3.48 -14.41
N LYS A 100 -12.03 2.57 -14.45
CA LYS A 100 -12.15 1.20 -13.92
C LYS A 100 -12.15 1.21 -12.38
N ASN A 101 -13.19 1.82 -11.82
CA ASN A 101 -13.40 2.03 -10.38
C ASN A 101 -14.63 1.26 -9.85
N PHE A 102 -15.78 1.92 -9.67
CA PHE A 102 -17.03 1.36 -9.15
C PHE A 102 -17.89 0.65 -10.21
N GLY A 103 -17.52 0.78 -11.49
CA GLY A 103 -18.21 0.18 -12.64
C GLY A 103 -17.66 -1.19 -13.04
N LYS A 104 -17.93 -1.59 -14.30
CA LYS A 104 -17.34 -2.82 -14.87
C LYS A 104 -15.83 -2.66 -14.96
N ASN A 105 -15.11 -3.52 -14.26
CA ASN A 105 -13.65 -3.52 -14.20
C ASN A 105 -13.12 -4.88 -14.70
N ASP A 106 -12.18 -4.87 -15.64
CA ASP A 106 -11.48 -6.07 -16.14
C ASP A 106 -10.11 -6.29 -15.50
N ILE A 107 -9.75 -5.45 -14.52
CA ILE A 107 -8.59 -5.61 -13.65
C ILE A 107 -8.96 -6.67 -12.62
N ILE A 108 -8.72 -7.93 -12.97
CA ILE A 108 -9.08 -9.10 -12.16
C ILE A 108 -7.80 -9.76 -11.64
N GLY A 109 -7.76 -10.06 -10.34
CA GLY A 109 -6.62 -10.78 -9.75
C GLY A 109 -5.29 -10.00 -9.77
N VAL A 110 -5.37 -8.67 -9.75
CA VAL A 110 -4.21 -7.77 -9.77
C VAL A 110 -4.00 -7.17 -8.39
N ASP A 111 -2.79 -7.32 -7.85
CA ASP A 111 -2.37 -6.80 -6.53
C ASP A 111 -1.41 -5.60 -6.66
N GLY A 112 -0.88 -5.31 -7.86
CA GLY A 112 -0.09 -4.12 -8.14
C GLY A 112 -0.50 -3.40 -9.42
N LEU A 113 -0.37 -2.08 -9.43
CA LEU A 113 -0.69 -1.22 -10.56
C LEU A 113 0.52 -0.34 -10.86
N VAL A 114 0.81 -0.08 -12.13
CA VAL A 114 1.90 0.81 -12.55
C VAL A 114 1.50 1.65 -13.76
N THR A 115 1.91 2.92 -13.79
CA THR A 115 1.71 3.76 -14.97
C THR A 115 2.77 4.86 -15.08
N SER A 116 3.01 5.32 -16.31
CA SER A 116 3.74 6.57 -16.60
C SER A 116 2.81 7.69 -17.09
N GLU A 117 1.50 7.42 -17.13
CA GLU A 117 0.52 8.34 -17.67
C GLU A 117 -0.05 9.24 -16.56
N ARG A 118 -0.18 10.53 -16.89
CA ARG A 118 -0.61 11.56 -15.95
C ARG A 118 -2.11 11.56 -15.78
N GLY A 119 -2.59 11.99 -14.62
CA GLY A 119 -4.02 12.16 -14.37
C GLY A 119 -4.79 10.84 -14.16
N ILE A 120 -4.08 9.74 -13.86
CA ILE A 120 -4.66 8.43 -13.54
C ILE A 120 -4.29 8.07 -12.10
N PRO A 121 -5.19 8.24 -11.12
CA PRO A 121 -4.93 7.79 -9.77
C PRO A 121 -5.02 6.26 -9.66
N LEU A 122 -3.91 5.62 -9.30
CA LEU A 122 -3.86 4.22 -8.92
C LEU A 122 -4.38 4.07 -7.49
N VAL A 123 -5.17 3.02 -7.23
CA VAL A 123 -5.72 2.77 -5.88
C VAL A 123 -5.58 1.30 -5.46
N THR A 124 -5.01 1.09 -4.28
CA THR A 124 -4.94 -0.21 -3.59
C THR A 124 -5.51 -0.10 -2.17
N PHE A 125 -6.03 -1.19 -1.61
CA PHE A 125 -6.85 -1.26 -0.40
C PHE A 125 -6.19 -2.05 0.72
N HIS A 126 -6.27 -1.56 1.96
CA HIS A 126 -5.49 -2.10 3.06
C HIS A 126 -6.27 -2.14 4.37
N ALA A 127 -6.11 -3.23 5.09
CA ALA A 127 -6.41 -3.36 6.51
C ALA A 127 -5.43 -4.40 7.05
N ASP A 128 -4.25 -3.94 7.48
CA ASP A 128 -3.05 -4.70 7.91
C ASP A 128 -2.02 -5.09 6.85
N CYS A 129 -2.41 -5.38 5.60
CA CYS A 129 -1.41 -5.69 4.55
C CYS A 129 -0.60 -4.45 4.14
N VAL A 130 0.67 -4.64 3.77
CA VAL A 130 1.61 -3.54 3.52
C VAL A 130 1.28 -2.82 2.21
N PRO A 131 1.04 -1.50 2.23
CA PRO A 131 1.02 -0.68 1.02
C PRO A 131 2.45 -0.35 0.59
N LEU A 132 2.81 -0.75 -0.63
CA LEU A 132 4.08 -0.40 -1.25
C LEU A 132 3.83 0.69 -2.30
N PHE A 133 4.53 1.81 -2.17
CA PHE A 133 4.54 2.92 -3.10
C PHE A 133 5.86 2.93 -3.86
N PHE A 134 5.84 3.14 -5.17
CA PHE A 134 7.03 3.27 -5.98
C PHE A 134 6.93 4.51 -6.86
N LEU A 135 8.03 5.24 -6.98
CA LEU A 135 8.16 6.39 -7.87
C LEU A 135 9.54 6.37 -8.52
N ASP A 136 9.56 6.32 -9.84
CA ASP A 136 10.76 6.66 -10.62
C ASP A 136 10.62 8.12 -11.09
N PRO A 137 11.37 9.07 -10.52
CA PRO A 137 11.31 10.48 -10.91
C PRO A 137 11.99 10.76 -12.24
N VAL A 138 12.91 9.91 -12.70
CA VAL A 138 13.64 10.05 -13.95
C VAL A 138 12.76 9.64 -15.12
N LYS A 139 12.14 8.46 -15.04
CA LYS A 139 11.22 7.93 -16.04
C LYS A 139 9.78 8.41 -15.87
N LYS A 140 9.46 9.05 -14.74
CA LYS A 140 8.12 9.52 -14.37
C LYS A 140 7.12 8.37 -14.40
N VAL A 141 7.41 7.35 -13.59
CA VAL A 141 6.59 6.14 -13.44
C VAL A 141 6.18 6.04 -11.97
N VAL A 142 4.90 5.77 -11.73
CA VAL A 142 4.37 5.54 -10.38
C VAL A 142 3.76 4.15 -10.31
N ALA A 143 3.93 3.48 -9.18
CA ALA A 143 3.29 2.19 -8.93
C ALA A 143 2.78 2.08 -7.49
N LEU A 144 1.75 1.27 -7.31
CA LEU A 144 1.26 0.81 -6.01
C LEU A 144 1.20 -0.70 -5.98
N SER A 145 1.43 -1.29 -4.81
CA SER A 145 1.24 -2.73 -4.62
C SER A 145 0.75 -3.09 -3.24
N HIS A 146 -0.10 -4.12 -3.20
CA HIS A 146 -0.64 -4.70 -1.99
C HIS A 146 0.17 -5.93 -1.57
N ALA A 147 0.98 -5.77 -0.53
CA ALA A 147 1.84 -6.81 0.00
C ALA A 147 1.30 -7.37 1.34
N GLY A 148 0.37 -8.32 1.24
CA GLY A 148 0.11 -9.25 2.34
C GLY A 148 1.25 -10.27 2.49
N TRP A 149 1.18 -11.17 3.46
CA TRP A 149 2.23 -12.20 3.62
C TRP A 149 2.39 -13.06 2.37
N ARG A 150 1.29 -13.45 1.70
CA ARG A 150 1.32 -14.22 0.45
C ARG A 150 1.99 -13.47 -0.69
N GLY A 151 1.62 -12.20 -0.89
CA GLY A 151 2.26 -11.34 -1.89
C GLY A 151 3.74 -11.11 -1.60
N THR A 152 4.10 -10.96 -0.32
CA THR A 152 5.49 -10.77 0.11
C THR A 152 6.35 -12.00 -0.22
N VAL A 153 5.92 -13.21 0.16
CA VAL A 153 6.67 -14.45 -0.18
C VAL A 153 6.60 -14.80 -1.67
N ALA A 154 5.65 -14.21 -2.41
CA ALA A 154 5.58 -14.28 -3.87
C ALA A 154 6.30 -13.10 -4.57
N TYR A 155 7.08 -12.33 -3.82
CA TYR A 155 7.93 -11.23 -4.29
C TYR A 155 7.19 -10.12 -5.05
N ILE A 156 6.00 -9.71 -4.59
CA ILE A 156 5.25 -8.63 -5.23
C ILE A 156 6.04 -7.32 -5.31
N GLY A 157 6.81 -6.95 -4.28
CA GLY A 157 7.66 -5.75 -4.29
C GLY A 157 8.71 -5.79 -5.41
N PRO A 158 9.60 -6.81 -5.44
CA PRO A 158 10.53 -7.01 -6.55
C PRO A 158 9.86 -7.14 -7.92
N ASN A 159 8.71 -7.80 -8.01
CA ASN A 159 7.97 -7.92 -9.27
C ASN A 159 7.50 -6.55 -9.79
N THR A 160 7.05 -5.65 -8.91
CA THR A 160 6.67 -4.28 -9.30
C THR A 160 7.86 -3.51 -9.87
N VAL A 161 9.03 -3.62 -9.25
CA VAL A 161 10.28 -3.03 -9.77
C VAL A 161 10.63 -3.60 -11.15
N GLU A 162 10.48 -4.91 -11.33
CA GLU A 162 10.77 -5.57 -12.60
C GLU A 162 9.78 -5.16 -13.71
N VAL A 163 8.50 -4.96 -13.39
CA VAL A 163 7.53 -4.42 -14.36
C VAL A 163 7.88 -2.97 -14.71
N MET A 164 8.24 -2.12 -13.73
CA MET A 164 8.71 -0.76 -14.02
C MET A 164 9.91 -0.76 -14.97
N ARG A 165 10.88 -1.67 -14.74
CA ARG A 165 12.05 -1.84 -15.61
C ARG A 165 11.68 -2.29 -17.01
N LYS A 166 10.85 -3.33 -17.14
CA LYS A 166 10.46 -3.91 -18.43
C LYS A 166 9.60 -2.97 -19.27
N GLU A 167 8.63 -2.30 -18.66
CA GLU A 167 7.65 -1.49 -19.38
C GLU A 167 8.14 -0.07 -19.68
N TYR A 168 9.01 0.49 -18.83
CA TYR A 168 9.39 1.90 -18.89
C TYR A 168 10.90 2.14 -18.88
N GLY A 169 11.71 1.08 -18.74
CA GLY A 169 13.16 1.20 -18.64
C GLY A 169 13.61 1.86 -17.34
N SER A 170 12.80 1.80 -16.28
CA SER A 170 13.19 2.26 -14.95
C SER A 170 14.43 1.55 -14.45
N ASN A 171 15.31 2.30 -13.78
CA ASN A 171 16.49 1.76 -13.13
C ASN A 171 16.21 1.68 -11.62
N PRO A 172 16.36 0.52 -10.96
CA PRO A 172 16.13 0.38 -9.52
C PRO A 172 16.83 1.44 -8.66
N LYS A 173 18.00 1.92 -9.10
CA LYS A 173 18.76 2.98 -8.41
C LYS A 173 18.06 4.34 -8.36
N ASP A 174 17.14 4.59 -9.29
CA ASP A 174 16.40 5.85 -9.38
C ASP A 174 15.02 5.75 -8.69
N ILE A 175 14.56 4.54 -8.36
CA ILE A 175 13.23 4.32 -7.79
C ILE A 175 13.24 4.67 -6.30
N LEU A 176 12.35 5.59 -5.93
CA LEU A 176 11.97 5.89 -4.55
C LEU A 176 10.87 4.94 -4.10
N VAL A 177 10.93 4.46 -2.87
CA VAL A 177 9.95 3.52 -2.32
C VAL A 177 9.41 4.00 -0.97
N GLY A 178 8.10 3.87 -0.80
CA GLY A 178 7.42 4.01 0.49
C GLY A 178 6.83 2.70 0.96
N ILE A 179 7.24 2.23 2.14
CA ILE A 179 6.64 1.07 2.83
C ILE A 179 5.70 1.60 3.91
N GLY A 180 4.41 1.66 3.60
CA GLY A 180 3.43 2.39 4.42
C GLY A 180 2.88 1.62 5.62
N PRO A 181 1.92 2.23 6.35
CA PRO A 181 1.37 1.66 7.58
C PRO A 181 0.72 0.28 7.34
N SER A 182 1.09 -0.69 8.16
CA SER A 182 0.65 -2.08 8.07
C SER A 182 0.61 -2.71 9.45
N ILE A 183 0.16 -3.95 9.59
CA ILE A 183 0.39 -4.66 10.84
C ILE A 183 1.89 -4.94 10.99
N TYR A 184 2.38 -4.79 12.22
CA TYR A 184 3.79 -4.90 12.56
C TYR A 184 4.04 -6.05 13.53
N LYS A 185 5.30 -6.46 13.70
CA LYS A 185 5.66 -7.64 14.52
C LYS A 185 5.15 -7.62 15.95
N CYS A 186 4.90 -6.45 16.54
CA CYS A 186 4.28 -6.32 17.86
C CYS A 186 2.84 -6.85 17.93
N CYS A 187 2.12 -6.87 16.82
CA CYS A 187 0.71 -7.23 16.74
C CYS A 187 0.45 -8.39 15.72
N TYR A 188 1.42 -8.78 14.87
CA TYR A 188 1.22 -9.80 13.82
C TYR A 188 1.77 -11.18 14.16
N GLU A 189 0.93 -11.97 14.83
CA GLU A 189 1.20 -13.37 15.13
C GLU A 189 0.75 -14.31 13.99
N VAL A 190 1.61 -15.25 13.60
CA VAL A 190 1.37 -16.25 12.56
C VAL A 190 1.71 -17.66 13.05
N GLY A 191 1.14 -18.68 12.38
CA GLY A 191 1.45 -20.09 12.62
C GLY A 191 2.77 -20.53 11.99
N GLU A 192 3.18 -21.76 12.30
CA GLU A 192 4.40 -22.36 11.71
C GLU A 192 4.28 -22.48 10.18
N ASP A 193 3.08 -22.77 9.66
CA ASP A 193 2.81 -22.87 8.22
C ASP A 193 3.20 -21.60 7.44
N VAL A 194 2.87 -20.42 7.99
CA VAL A 194 3.26 -19.14 7.38
C VAL A 194 4.74 -18.87 7.62
N ALA A 195 5.27 -19.21 8.80
CA ALA A 195 6.68 -18.99 9.13
C ALA A 195 7.61 -19.80 8.22
N GLU A 196 7.28 -21.05 7.91
CA GLU A 196 8.02 -21.89 6.97
C GLU A 196 8.09 -21.27 5.57
N ARG A 197 6.96 -20.79 5.05
CA ARG A 197 6.92 -20.09 3.75
C ARG A 197 7.79 -18.84 3.72
N VAL A 198 7.85 -18.11 4.84
CA VAL A 198 8.73 -16.94 4.97
C VAL A 198 10.20 -17.37 5.03
N LYS A 199 10.54 -18.44 5.75
CA LYS A 199 11.92 -18.99 5.79
C LYS A 199 12.39 -19.48 4.43
N GLU A 200 11.49 -20.05 3.63
CA GLU A 200 11.78 -20.51 2.27
C GLU A 200 12.02 -19.35 1.30
N ALA A 201 11.23 -18.27 1.41
CA ALA A 201 11.30 -17.15 0.49
C ALA A 201 12.34 -16.09 0.87
N ILE A 202 12.52 -15.82 2.18
CA ILE A 202 13.37 -14.73 2.66
C ILE A 202 14.62 -15.33 3.28
N GLU A 203 15.76 -15.17 2.61
CA GLU A 203 17.05 -15.70 3.09
C GLU A 203 17.40 -15.15 4.49
N ASP A 204 17.15 -13.87 4.75
CA ASP A 204 17.37 -13.21 6.05
C ASP A 204 16.15 -13.32 6.99
N TRP A 205 15.40 -14.42 6.91
CA TRP A 205 14.16 -14.61 7.66
C TRP A 205 14.30 -14.38 9.17
N LYS A 206 15.50 -14.58 9.73
CA LYS A 206 15.80 -14.36 11.16
C LYS A 206 15.61 -12.91 11.59
N GLU A 207 15.66 -11.96 10.66
CA GLU A 207 15.41 -10.55 10.94
C GLU A 207 13.93 -10.20 11.00
N VAL A 208 13.08 -10.99 10.35
CA VAL A 208 11.65 -10.70 10.18
C VAL A 208 10.75 -11.63 11.00
N LEU A 209 11.29 -12.74 11.50
CA LEU A 209 10.56 -13.73 12.31
C LEU A 209 11.14 -13.84 13.72
N VAL A 210 10.27 -13.73 14.72
CA VAL A 210 10.62 -14.00 16.12
C VAL A 210 9.77 -15.14 16.65
N LYS A 211 10.42 -16.22 17.07
CA LYS A 211 9.72 -17.38 17.67
C LYS A 211 9.23 -17.04 19.08
N LYS A 212 7.97 -17.36 19.37
CA LYS A 212 7.37 -17.25 20.70
C LYS A 212 7.47 -18.58 21.45
N SER A 213 7.35 -18.51 22.78
CA SER A 213 7.36 -19.69 23.67
C SER A 213 6.16 -20.62 23.46
N ASP A 214 5.06 -20.13 22.91
CA ASP A 214 3.82 -20.88 22.62
C ASP A 214 3.85 -21.58 21.24
N GLY A 215 5.00 -21.60 20.57
CA GLY A 215 5.19 -22.23 19.26
C GLY A 215 4.76 -21.38 18.07
N LYS A 216 4.24 -20.17 18.29
CA LYS A 216 3.87 -19.24 17.21
C LYS A 216 5.03 -18.31 16.86
N TRP A 217 4.83 -17.48 15.83
CA TRP A 217 5.82 -16.54 15.35
C TRP A 217 5.25 -15.12 15.26
N LEU A 218 6.08 -14.13 15.54
CA LEU A 218 5.81 -12.73 15.20
C LEU A 218 6.49 -12.41 13.87
N LEU A 219 5.75 -11.85 12.92
CA LEU A 219 6.22 -11.56 11.57
C LEU A 219 6.25 -10.06 11.28
N ASP A 220 7.39 -9.56 10.81
CA ASP A 220 7.61 -8.20 10.34
C ASP A 220 7.51 -8.10 8.81
N LEU A 221 6.31 -7.81 8.30
CA LEU A 221 6.11 -7.66 6.85
C LEU A 221 6.74 -6.38 6.26
N GLN A 222 6.91 -5.32 7.05
CA GLN A 222 7.56 -4.10 6.57
C GLN A 222 9.04 -4.37 6.32
N HIS A 223 9.70 -5.01 7.29
CA HIS A 223 11.12 -5.38 7.17
C HIS A 223 11.35 -6.45 6.10
N ALA A 224 10.44 -7.43 5.98
CA ALA A 224 10.49 -8.41 4.90
C ALA A 224 10.49 -7.77 3.50
N ASN A 225 9.57 -6.84 3.23
CA ASN A 225 9.56 -6.14 1.94
C ASN A 225 10.78 -5.23 1.77
N TYR A 226 11.26 -4.58 2.84
CA TYR A 226 12.47 -3.76 2.81
C TYR A 226 13.70 -4.59 2.36
N ILE A 227 13.94 -5.74 2.99
CA ILE A 227 15.08 -6.62 2.64
C ILE A 227 15.02 -7.01 1.16
N GLU A 228 13.86 -7.49 0.72
CA GLU A 228 13.69 -7.95 -0.66
C GLU A 228 13.88 -6.81 -1.67
N LEU A 229 13.43 -5.59 -1.37
CA LEU A 229 13.62 -4.44 -2.24
C LEU A 229 15.09 -4.00 -2.32
N VAL A 230 15.81 -3.99 -1.20
CA VAL A 230 17.25 -3.68 -1.17
C VAL A 230 18.03 -4.73 -1.97
N LYS A 231 17.74 -6.02 -1.77
CA LYS A 231 18.35 -7.12 -2.54
C LYS A 231 18.11 -7.01 -4.04
N ASN A 232 16.98 -6.43 -4.43
CA ASN A 232 16.61 -6.20 -5.82
C ASN A 232 17.04 -4.82 -6.36
N GLY A 233 18.03 -4.19 -5.70
CA GLY A 233 18.78 -3.07 -6.24
C GLY A 233 18.21 -1.68 -5.93
N ILE A 234 17.17 -1.59 -5.10
CA ILE A 234 16.72 -0.30 -4.56
C ILE A 234 17.74 0.17 -3.51
N PRO A 235 18.35 1.35 -3.65
CA PRO A 235 19.27 1.89 -2.65
C PRO A 235 18.55 2.08 -1.31
N ASP A 236 19.24 1.81 -0.21
CA ASP A 236 18.67 1.99 1.13
C ASP A 236 18.11 3.42 1.29
N GLU A 237 18.89 4.43 0.92
CA GLU A 237 18.52 5.84 0.98
C GLU A 237 17.22 6.21 0.24
N ASN A 238 16.80 5.40 -0.74
CA ASN A 238 15.57 5.61 -1.50
C ASN A 238 14.32 5.00 -0.84
N ILE A 239 14.48 4.21 0.23
CA ILE A 239 13.37 3.55 0.91
C ILE A 239 12.98 4.32 2.17
N THR A 240 11.72 4.74 2.23
CA THR A 240 11.08 5.32 3.42
C THR A 240 10.13 4.31 4.03
N VAL A 241 10.38 3.90 5.28
CA VAL A 241 9.52 2.96 6.02
C VAL A 241 8.68 3.72 7.03
N SER A 242 7.38 3.42 7.12
CA SER A 242 6.47 4.11 8.05
C SER A 242 6.74 3.77 9.51
N HIS A 243 7.10 2.52 9.81
CA HIS A 243 7.18 1.96 11.17
C HIS A 243 5.88 2.06 11.98
N ILE A 244 4.74 2.30 11.32
CA ILE A 244 3.42 2.43 11.95
C ILE A 244 2.70 1.09 11.93
N CYS A 245 2.24 0.64 13.10
CA CYS A 245 1.41 -0.56 13.23
C CYS A 245 -0.09 -0.22 13.17
N THR A 246 -0.81 -0.71 12.16
CA THR A 246 -2.26 -0.48 11.98
C THR A 246 -3.12 -1.12 13.06
N SER A 247 -2.67 -2.24 13.63
CA SER A 247 -3.39 -2.90 14.73
C SER A 247 -3.27 -2.10 16.01
N CYS A 248 -2.05 -1.66 16.36
CA CYS A 248 -1.82 -0.99 17.63
C CYS A 248 -2.21 0.51 17.59
N ASN A 249 -2.25 1.16 16.40
CA ASN A 249 -2.69 2.55 16.23
C ASN A 249 -4.17 2.62 15.78
N LEU A 250 -5.02 3.28 16.57
CA LEU A 250 -6.46 3.38 16.33
C LEU A 250 -6.85 4.35 15.20
N GLU A 251 -5.93 5.14 14.66
CA GLU A 251 -6.16 5.92 13.44
C GLU A 251 -6.42 5.01 12.23
N PHE A 252 -6.07 3.73 12.30
CA PHE A 252 -6.20 2.80 11.18
C PHE A 252 -7.25 1.73 11.44
N TYR A 253 -7.89 1.24 10.37
CA TYR A 253 -8.58 -0.04 10.40
C TYR A 253 -7.58 -1.19 10.52
N SER A 254 -7.95 -2.24 11.23
CA SER A 254 -7.12 -3.44 11.34
C SER A 254 -8.00 -4.69 11.32
N TYR A 255 -7.80 -5.54 10.32
CA TYR A 255 -8.54 -6.79 10.18
C TYR A 255 -8.25 -7.71 11.37
N ARG A 256 -7.00 -7.74 11.85
CA ARG A 256 -6.57 -8.53 13.00
C ARG A 256 -7.20 -8.04 14.30
N ARG A 257 -7.08 -6.74 14.61
CA ARG A 257 -7.63 -6.16 15.84
C ARG A 257 -9.15 -6.30 15.88
N ASP A 258 -9.80 -5.99 14.77
CA ASP A 258 -11.25 -5.88 14.68
C ASP A 258 -11.91 -7.21 14.25
N LYS A 259 -11.17 -8.33 14.35
CA LYS A 259 -11.63 -9.72 14.12
C LYS A 259 -12.39 -9.90 12.80
N GLY A 260 -11.87 -9.26 11.75
CA GLY A 260 -12.38 -9.33 10.38
C GLY A 260 -13.54 -8.41 10.05
N ILE A 261 -14.12 -7.72 11.04
CA ILE A 261 -15.27 -6.83 10.84
C ILE A 261 -14.80 -5.38 10.85
N THR A 262 -14.18 -4.95 9.75
CA THR A 262 -13.60 -3.61 9.63
C THR A 262 -13.63 -3.06 8.22
N GLY A 263 -13.50 -1.73 8.10
CA GLY A 263 -13.32 -1.03 6.83
C GLY A 263 -11.93 -1.25 6.23
N SER A 264 -11.63 -0.51 5.17
CA SER A 264 -10.30 -0.46 4.56
C SER A 264 -9.80 0.97 4.44
N MET A 265 -8.51 1.16 4.67
CA MET A 265 -7.75 2.29 4.13
C MET A 265 -7.47 2.05 2.65
N ALA A 266 -6.96 3.08 1.97
CA ALA A 266 -6.41 2.94 0.63
C ALA A 266 -5.14 3.78 0.44
N ALA A 267 -4.26 3.28 -0.43
CA ALA A 267 -3.14 4.01 -0.99
C ALA A 267 -3.55 4.60 -2.34
N PHE A 268 -3.18 5.86 -2.56
CA PHE A 268 -3.42 6.59 -3.81
C PHE A 268 -2.10 7.12 -4.35
N ALA A 269 -1.90 7.03 -5.66
CA ALA A 269 -0.78 7.67 -6.33
C ALA A 269 -1.15 8.07 -7.77
N GLU A 270 -0.86 9.31 -8.15
CA GLU A 270 -1.19 9.91 -9.44
C GLU A 270 -0.03 10.78 -9.92
N LEU A 271 0.47 10.56 -11.13
CA LEU A 271 1.43 11.47 -11.76
C LEU A 271 0.72 12.77 -12.19
N LYS A 272 1.34 13.92 -11.90
CA LYS A 272 0.84 15.26 -12.24
C LYS A 272 1.00 15.61 -13.70
#